data_AF-A0A1J4QDZ5-F1
#
_entry.id   AF-A0A1J4QDZ5-F1
#
_cell.length_a   1.000
_cell.length_b   1.000
_cell.length_c   1.000
_cell.angle_alpha   90.00
_cell.angle_beta   90.00
_cell.angle_gamma   90.00
#
_symmetry.space_group_name_H-M   'P 1'
#
loop_
_entity.id
_entity.type
_entity.pdbx_description
1 polymer ?
#
loop_
_entity_poly.entity_id
_entity_poly.type
_entity_poly.pdbx_seq_one_letter_code
_entity_poly.pdbx_strand_id
1 'polypeptide(L)' 'MPISKQRNLSPQCEVILNHLRKGHTITQRSALMDFGVAALPRRIADLKELGYRIESVMEHNKLTGQRYARYSLKETK' A
#
# COMPACT_ATOMS: atom_id res chain seq x y z
N MET A 1 -23.42 17.71 -5.52
CA MET A 1 -23.12 16.85 -6.69
C MET A 1 -21.91 16.00 -6.37
N PRO A 2 -22.00 14.68 -6.13
CA PRO A 2 -20.81 13.86 -5.98
C PRO A 2 -20.26 13.55 -7.38
N ILE A 3 -19.06 14.05 -7.63
CA ILE A 3 -18.30 13.83 -8.85
C ILE A 3 -17.91 12.35 -8.85
N SER A 4 -18.55 11.54 -9.69
CA SER A 4 -18.18 10.14 -9.95
C SER A 4 -16.80 10.12 -10.61
N LYS A 5 -15.76 10.18 -9.79
CA LYS A 5 -14.37 10.17 -10.22
C LYS A 5 -14.06 8.77 -10.73
N GLN A 6 -14.01 8.60 -12.06
CA GLN A 6 -13.33 7.46 -12.66
C GLN A 6 -11.86 7.57 -12.23
N ARG A 7 -11.53 6.93 -11.11
CA ARG A 7 -10.17 6.96 -10.55
C ARG A 7 -9.36 5.91 -11.32
N ASN A 8 -8.75 6.33 -12.41
CA ASN A 8 -7.61 5.59 -12.95
C ASN A 8 -6.57 5.45 -11.83
N LEU A 9 -6.12 4.22 -11.60
CA LEU A 9 -5.02 3.98 -10.69
C LEU A 9 -3.77 4.66 -11.25
N SER A 10 -3.02 5.35 -10.38
CA SER A 10 -1.68 5.80 -10.79
C SER A 10 -0.81 4.57 -11.06
N PRO A 11 0.18 4.65 -11.96
CA PRO A 11 1.08 3.52 -12.24
C PRO A 11 1.76 2.99 -10.96
N GLN A 12 2.08 3.88 -10.01
CA GLN A 12 2.62 3.51 -8.71
C GLN A 12 1.61 2.69 -7.87
N CYS A 13 0.34 3.07 -7.89
CA CYS A 13 -0.72 2.31 -7.21
C CYS A 13 -0.91 0.93 -7.85
N GLU A 14 -0.82 0.83 -9.18
CA GLU A 14 -0.94 -0.45 -9.89
C GLU A 14 0.21 -1.40 -9.54
N VAL A 15 1.44 -0.90 -9.51
CA VAL A 15 2.62 -1.69 -9.12
C VAL A 15 2.50 -2.19 -7.68
N ILE A 16 2.10 -1.32 -6.75
CA ILE A 16 1.88 -1.70 -5.34
C ILE A 16 0.76 -2.74 -5.25
N LEU A 17 -0.37 -2.51 -5.91
CA LEU A 17 -1.50 -3.42 -5.89
C LEU A 17 -1.14 -4.79 -6.46
N ASN A 18 -0.41 -4.84 -7.57
CA ASN A 18 0.06 -6.08 -8.17
C ASN A 18 1.00 -6.83 -7.23
N HIS A 19 1.92 -6.13 -6.56
CA HIS A 19 2.80 -6.73 -5.56
C HIS A 19 2.00 -7.32 -4.40
N LEU A 20 1.02 -6.57 -3.88
CA LEU A 20 0.16 -7.01 -2.79
C LEU A 20 -0.77 -8.17 -3.19
N ARG A 21 -1.28 -8.20 -4.43
CA ARG A 21 -2.11 -9.30 -4.98
C ARG A 21 -1.36 -10.61 -5.08
N LYS A 22 -0.04 -10.58 -5.23
CA LYS A 22 0.81 -11.79 -5.19
C LYS A 22 0.94 -12.40 -3.78
N GLY A 23 0.27 -11.83 -2.78
CA GLY A 23 0.37 -12.24 -1.38
C GLY A 23 1.59 -11.68 -0.65
N HIS A 24 2.34 -10.77 -1.28
CA HIS A 24 3.45 -10.10 -0.63
C HIS A 24 2.96 -8.95 0.26
N THR A 25 3.82 -8.58 1.21
CA THR A 25 3.61 -7.39 2.04
C THR A 25 4.59 -6.31 1.65
N ILE A 26 4.21 -5.06 1.81
CA ILE A 26 5.06 -3.93 1.45
C ILE A 26 5.25 -3.01 2.66
N THR A 27 6.47 -2.54 2.84
CA THR A 27 6.82 -1.53 3.84
C THR A 27 7.20 -0.23 3.15
N GLN A 28 7.18 0.88 3.87
CA GLN A 28 7.62 2.17 3.30
C GLN A 28 9.05 2.12 2.75
N ARG A 29 9.95 1.35 3.38
CA ARG A 29 11.33 1.18 2.92
C ARG A 29 11.40 0.42 1.60
N SER A 30 10.76 -0.76 1.52
CA SER A 30 10.71 -1.55 0.29
C SER A 30 10.03 -0.79 -0.85
N ALA A 31 8.93 -0.09 -0.55
CA ALA A 31 8.26 0.74 -1.54
C ALA A 31 9.17 1.81 -2.16
N LEU A 32 9.98 2.46 -1.33
CA LEU A 32 10.94 3.47 -1.78
C LEU A 32 12.10 2.85 -2.58
N MET A 33 12.67 1.74 -2.09
CA MET A 33 13.85 1.12 -2.71
C MET A 33 13.51 0.32 -3.97
N ASP A 34 12.47 -0.51 -3.94
CA ASP A 34 12.13 -1.43 -5.03
C ASP A 34 11.29 -0.75 -6.12
N PHE A 35 10.41 0.20 -5.73
CA PHE A 35 9.43 0.80 -6.63
C PHE A 35 9.53 2.32 -6.76
N GLY A 36 10.48 2.96 -6.07
CA GLY A 36 10.63 4.43 -6.09
C GLY A 36 9.46 5.19 -5.47
N VAL A 37 8.63 4.54 -4.64
CA VAL A 37 7.44 5.16 -4.05
C VAL A 37 7.74 5.73 -2.67
N ALA A 38 8.00 7.03 -2.63
CA ALA A 38 8.21 7.76 -1.37
C ALA A 38 6.93 7.93 -0.54
N ALA A 39 5.78 8.14 -1.18
CA ALA A 39 4.51 8.42 -0.52
C ALA A 39 3.58 7.19 -0.45
N LEU A 40 4.06 6.08 0.12
CA LEU A 40 3.30 4.82 0.18
C LEU A 40 1.94 4.98 0.90
N PRO A 41 1.84 5.62 2.08
CA PRO A 41 0.56 5.79 2.78
C PRO A 41 -0.53 6.45 1.93
N ARG A 42 -0.15 7.39 1.06
CA ARG A 42 -1.10 8.05 0.16
C ARG A 42 -1.62 7.10 -0.91
N ARG A 43 -0.75 6.27 -1.50
CA ARG A 43 -1.16 5.25 -2.48
C ARG A 43 -2.03 4.17 -1.86
N ILE A 44 -1.72 3.76 -0.63
CA ILE A 44 -2.60 2.84 0.11
C ILE A 44 -3.95 3.48 0.40
N ALA A 45 -4.01 4.77 0.73
CA ALA A 45 -5.27 5.49 0.91
C ALA A 45 -6.08 5.52 -0.40
N ASP A 46 -5.45 5.85 -1.53
CA ASP A 46 -6.10 5.83 -2.85
C ASP A 46 -6.68 4.43 -3.16
N LEU A 47 -5.92 3.36 -2.87
CA LEU A 47 -6.38 1.98 -3.05
C LEU A 47 -7.55 1.61 -2.12
N LYS A 48 -7.53 2.05 -0.86
CA LYS A 48 -8.65 1.86 0.07
C LYS A 48 -9.90 2.60 -0.40
N GLU A 49 -9.75 3.82 -0.89
CA GLU A 49 -10.86 4.60 -1.47
C GLU A 49 -11.44 3.98 -2.75
N LEU A 50 -10.64 3.17 -3.46
CA LEU A 50 -11.08 2.37 -4.61
C LEU A 50 -11.80 1.07 -4.20
N GLY A 51 -11.87 0.77 -2.90
CA GLY A 51 -12.53 -0.43 -2.37
C GLY A 51 -11.60 -1.61 -2.09
N TYR A 52 -10.28 -1.46 -2.25
CA TYR A 52 -9.34 -2.52 -1.90
C TYR A 52 -9.17 -2.64 -0.38
N ARG A 53 -9.36 -3.84 0.16
CA ARG A 53 -9.17 -4.13 1.60
C ARG A 53 -7.68 -4.33 1.90
N ILE A 54 -7.00 -3.25 2.28
CA ILE A 54 -5.59 -3.29 2.68
C ILE A 54 -5.48 -3.16 4.19
N GLU A 55 -4.86 -4.15 4.82
CA GLU A 55 -4.52 -4.12 6.24
C GLU A 55 -3.17 -3.45 6.45
N SER A 56 -3.05 -2.74 7.58
CA SER A 56 -1.82 -2.08 7.99
C SER A 56 -1.46 -2.53 9.39
N VAL A 57 -0.34 -3.22 9.52
CA VAL A 57 0.19 -3.69 10.79
C VAL A 57 1.39 -2.82 11.16
N MET A 58 1.39 -2.29 12.38
CA MET A 58 2.52 -1.54 12.92
C MET A 58 3.48 -2.52 13.58
N GLU A 59 4.66 -2.65 13.01
CA GLU A 59 5.72 -3.50 13.56
C GLU A 59 6.90 -2.65 14.04
N HIS A 60 7.70 -3.26 14.92
CA HIS A 60 8.91 -2.65 15.45
C HIS A 60 10.11 -3.34 14.84
N ASN A 61 11.06 -2.56 14.35
CA ASN A 61 12.33 -3.10 13.91
C ASN A 61 13.13 -3.52 15.14
N LYS A 62 13.39 -4.82 15.31
CA LYS A 62 14.16 -5.35 16.44
C LYS A 62 15.59 -4.79 16.51
N LEU A 63 16.15 -4.37 15.38
CA LEU A 63 17.52 -3.87 15.29
C LEU A 63 17.62 -2.37 15.61
N THR A 64 16.69 -1.56 15.12
CA THR A 64 16.76 -0.09 15.24
C THR A 64 15.74 0.50 16.23
N GLY A 65 14.83 -0.32 16.76
CA GLY A 65 13.71 0.10 17.61
C GLY A 65 12.63 0.91 16.88
N GLN A 66 12.83 1.26 15.60
CA GLN A 66 11.91 2.12 14.87
C GLN A 66 10.62 1.39 14.49
N ARG A 67 9.51 2.10 14.63
CA ARG A 67 8.18 1.65 14.23
C ARG A 67 8.01 1.83 12.73
N TYR A 68 7.51 0.81 12.06
CA TYR A 68 7.18 0.88 10.64
C TYR A 68 5.81 0.23 10.37
N ALA A 69 5.13 0.75 9.36
CA ALA A 69 3.90 0.16 8.86
C ALA A 69 4.22 -0.88 7.79
N ARG A 70 3.63 -2.06 7.93
CA ARG A 70 3.60 -3.12 6.91
C ARG A 70 2.18 -3.23 6.38
N TYR A 71 2.04 -3.16 5.06
CA TYR A 71 0.76 -3.23 4.38
C TYR A 71 0.62 -4.57 3.66
N SER A 72 -0.57 -5.16 3.73
CA SER A 72 -0.92 -6.44 3.12
C SER A 72 -2.32 -6.37 2.52
N LEU A 73 -2.54 -7.03 1.38
CA LEU A 73 -3.89 -7.16 0.84
C LEU A 73 -4.63 -8.25 1.61
N LYS A 74 -5.78 -7.90 2.18
CA LYS A 74 -6.72 -8.86 2.73
C LYS A 74 -7.64 -9.27 1.59
N GLU A 75 -7.23 -10.30 0.86
CA GLU A 75 -8.09 -10.88 -0.17
C GLU A 75 -9.37 -11.38 0.52
N THR A 76 -10.52 -10.87 0.08
CA THR A 76 -11.79 -11.43 0.52
C THR A 76 -11.89 -12.78 -0.19
N LYS A 77 -11.70 -13.85 0.58
CA LYS A 77 -12.15 -15.19 0.19
C LYS A 77 -13.68 -15.24 0.16
#